data_AF-A0A0A6VTH2-F1
#
_entry.id   AF-A0A0A6VTH2-F1
#
_cell.length_a   1.000
_cell.length_b   1.000
_cell.length_c   1.000
_cell.angle_alpha   90.00
_cell.angle_beta   90.00
_cell.angle_gamma   90.00
#
_symmetry.space_group_name_H-M   'P 1'
#
loop_
_entity.id
_entity.type
_entity.pdbx_description
1 polymer ?
#
loop_
_entity_poly.entity_id
_entity_poly.type
_entity_poly.pdbx_seq_one_letter_code
_entity_poly.pdbx_strand_id
1 'polypeptide(L)'
;MLVLGVLLPSPGSAAQGWAWPLSPRPAVVGEWVPPAQRWARGHRGVDLDAGPGAAVRAPAAGTVAFVGFVVDRPVLTLDHGGGLRSSFEPVESSLVPGDRVHRGQVVGVLRGRDHCGPGTCLHWGVRRDGDYVNPLQFVGALEPSVLLPVPERLRAAAQPSSS
;
A
#
# COMPACT_ATOMS: atom_id res chain seq x y z
N MET A 1 -8.04 -3.37 47.47
CA MET A 1 -7.06 -3.09 46.40
C MET A 1 -7.59 -3.66 45.10
N LEU A 2 -8.12 -2.81 44.21
CA LEU A 2 -8.55 -3.22 42.87
C LEU A 2 -7.39 -2.94 41.92
N VAL A 3 -6.81 -3.97 41.30
CA VAL A 3 -5.74 -3.80 40.30
C VAL A 3 -6.42 -3.48 38.97
N LEU A 4 -6.33 -2.21 38.54
CA LEU A 4 -6.76 -1.78 37.21
C LEU A 4 -5.79 -2.36 36.19
N GLY A 5 -6.15 -3.48 35.56
CA GLY A 5 -5.38 -4.06 34.46
C GLY A 5 -5.46 -3.14 33.24
N VAL A 6 -4.39 -2.40 32.97
CA VAL A 6 -4.22 -1.70 31.70
C VAL A 6 -3.94 -2.76 30.64
N LEU A 7 -4.94 -3.10 29.82
CA LEU A 7 -4.70 -3.83 28.58
C LEU A 7 -3.93 -2.91 27.64
N LEU A 8 -2.63 -3.16 27.51
CA LEU A 8 -1.86 -2.60 26.39
C LEU A 8 -2.32 -3.30 25.11
N PRO A 9 -2.70 -2.56 24.05
CA PRO A 9 -3.04 -3.19 22.78
C PRO A 9 -1.80 -3.90 22.22
N SER A 10 -1.98 -5.16 21.81
CA SER A 10 -0.95 -5.93 21.13
C SER A 10 -0.54 -5.24 19.81
N PRO A 11 0.77 -5.11 19.50
CA PRO A 11 1.22 -4.59 18.21
C PRO A 11 0.99 -5.66 17.14
N GLY A 12 -0.23 -5.78 16.65
CA GLY A 12 -0.57 -6.90 15.77
C GLY A 12 -1.93 -6.80 15.11
N SER A 13 -2.37 -5.63 14.62
CA SER A 13 -3.54 -5.57 13.73
C SER A 13 -3.71 -4.24 12.96
N ALA A 14 -2.65 -3.46 12.72
CA ALA A 14 -2.78 -2.25 11.88
C ALA A 14 -2.62 -2.57 10.38
N ALA A 15 -1.92 -3.66 10.04
CA ALA A 15 -1.57 -3.99 8.67
C ALA A 15 -2.62 -4.86 7.94
N GLN A 16 -3.50 -5.55 8.68
CA GLN A 16 -4.64 -6.29 8.11
C GLN A 16 -5.89 -5.43 8.34
N GLY A 17 -6.38 -4.74 7.30
CA GLY A 17 -7.60 -3.92 7.44
C GLY A 17 -7.63 -2.61 6.65
N TRP A 18 -6.62 -2.33 5.84
CA TRP A 18 -6.70 -1.18 4.94
C TRP A 18 -7.81 -1.40 3.91
N ALA A 19 -8.48 -0.32 3.51
CA ALA A 19 -9.38 -0.30 2.37
C ALA A 19 -8.58 -0.03 1.08
N TRP A 20 -9.14 -0.44 -0.05
CA TRP A 20 -8.67 0.07 -1.34
C TRP A 20 -8.81 1.59 -1.40
N PRO A 21 -7.83 2.32 -1.97
CA PRO A 21 -7.91 3.77 -2.10
C PRO A 21 -8.87 4.24 -3.21
N LEU A 22 -9.46 3.31 -3.94
CA LEU A 22 -10.46 3.54 -4.98
C LEU A 22 -11.70 2.66 -4.72
N SER A 23 -12.84 3.08 -5.24
CA SER A 23 -14.10 2.34 -5.18
C SER A 23 -14.82 2.44 -6.52
N PRO A 24 -15.31 1.32 -7.11
CA PRO A 24 -15.17 -0.07 -6.64
C PRO A 24 -13.71 -0.56 -6.61
N ARG A 25 -13.47 -1.81 -6.15
CA ARG A 25 -12.11 -2.40 -6.15
C ARG A 25 -11.50 -2.27 -7.56
N PRO A 26 -10.36 -1.57 -7.71
CA PRO A 26 -9.75 -1.36 -9.01
C PRO A 26 -9.00 -2.60 -9.49
N ALA A 27 -8.78 -2.71 -10.80
CA ALA A 27 -7.79 -3.61 -11.35
C ALA A 27 -6.37 -3.08 -11.05
N VAL A 28 -5.43 -3.98 -10.79
CA VAL A 28 -4.01 -3.63 -10.70
C VAL A 28 -3.44 -3.71 -12.12
N VAL A 29 -2.98 -2.58 -12.65
CA VAL A 29 -2.44 -2.46 -14.02
C VAL A 29 -0.92 -2.28 -14.04
N GLY A 30 -0.33 -1.94 -12.90
CA GLY A 30 1.12 -1.93 -12.67
C GLY A 30 1.45 -2.62 -11.37
N GLU A 31 2.15 -3.76 -11.44
CA GLU A 31 2.48 -4.57 -10.28
C GLU A 31 3.66 -4.00 -9.48
N TRP A 32 3.71 -4.31 -8.19
CA TRP A 32 4.85 -4.00 -7.34
C TRP A 32 6.10 -4.74 -7.85
N VAL A 33 7.16 -3.98 -8.13
CA VAL A 33 8.47 -4.52 -8.52
C VAL A 33 9.52 -3.95 -7.56
N PRO A 34 9.96 -4.72 -6.55
CA PRO A 34 10.88 -4.21 -5.55
C PRO A 34 12.22 -3.86 -6.22
N PRO A 35 12.82 -2.70 -5.90
CA PRO A 35 14.12 -2.35 -6.45
C PRO A 35 15.20 -3.24 -5.80
N ALA A 36 16.14 -3.74 -6.60
CA ALA A 36 17.22 -4.62 -6.11
C ALA A 36 18.11 -3.95 -5.05
N GLN A 37 18.21 -2.63 -5.09
CA GLN A 37 18.89 -1.76 -4.12
C GLN A 37 17.98 -0.55 -3.91
N ARG A 38 18.07 0.14 -2.76
CA ARG A 38 17.20 1.29 -2.43
C ARG A 38 17.13 2.34 -3.55
N TRP A 39 18.25 2.61 -4.21
CA TRP A 39 18.38 3.58 -5.31
C TRP A 39 18.17 2.99 -6.70
N ALA A 40 18.07 1.67 -6.85
CA ALA A 40 17.86 1.04 -8.14
C ALA A 40 16.46 1.30 -8.70
N ARG A 41 16.29 1.05 -10.00
CA ARG A 41 14.98 1.07 -10.65
C ARG A 41 14.07 -0.02 -10.08
N GLY A 42 12.78 0.23 -10.09
CA GLY A 42 11.73 -0.66 -9.64
C GLY A 42 10.40 0.08 -9.67
N HIS A 43 9.32 -0.63 -9.40
CA HIS A 43 8.00 -0.05 -9.23
C HIS A 43 7.66 -0.02 -7.73
N ARG A 44 7.81 1.16 -7.14
CA ARG A 44 7.78 1.39 -5.68
C ARG A 44 6.37 1.57 -5.12
N GLY A 45 5.41 0.94 -5.77
CA GLY A 45 3.99 0.98 -5.46
C GLY A 45 3.25 0.02 -6.38
N VAL A 46 1.95 0.25 -6.53
CA VAL A 46 1.13 -0.38 -7.57
C VAL A 46 0.36 0.69 -8.32
N ASP A 47 0.05 0.44 -9.57
CA ASP A 47 -0.82 1.30 -10.37
C ASP A 47 -2.19 0.67 -10.45
N LEU A 48 -3.20 1.46 -10.12
CA LEU A 48 -4.60 1.04 -10.04
C LEU A 48 -5.41 1.72 -11.13
N ASP A 49 -6.16 0.93 -11.89
CA ASP A 49 -6.99 1.44 -12.98
C ASP A 49 -8.08 2.38 -12.45
N ALA A 50 -8.13 3.60 -12.99
CA ALA A 50 -9.11 4.61 -12.63
C ALA A 50 -9.18 5.75 -13.66
N GLY A 51 -10.39 6.19 -13.98
CA GLY A 51 -10.56 7.35 -14.88
C GLY A 51 -10.15 8.69 -14.24
N PRO A 52 -9.83 9.71 -15.07
CA PRO A 52 -9.62 11.07 -14.58
C PRO A 52 -10.75 11.56 -13.67
N GLY A 53 -10.40 12.22 -12.58
CA GLY A 53 -11.39 12.74 -11.61
C GLY A 53 -11.94 11.70 -10.64
N ALA A 54 -11.50 10.44 -10.70
CA ALA A 54 -11.85 9.43 -9.71
C ALA A 54 -11.52 9.91 -8.29
N ALA A 55 -12.45 9.70 -7.36
CA ALA A 55 -12.26 10.04 -5.96
C ALA A 55 -11.27 9.08 -5.30
N VAL A 56 -10.20 9.63 -4.73
CA VAL A 56 -9.19 8.87 -3.99
C VAL A 56 -9.53 8.92 -2.50
N ARG A 57 -9.45 7.76 -1.85
CA ARG A 57 -9.87 7.57 -0.45
C ARG A 57 -8.71 7.14 0.43
N ALA A 58 -8.74 7.57 1.69
CA ALA A 58 -7.76 7.14 2.68
C ALA A 58 -7.90 5.62 2.96
N PRO A 59 -6.85 4.80 2.75
CA PRO A 59 -6.91 3.36 2.98
C PRO A 59 -7.05 3.01 4.46
N ALA A 60 -6.55 3.87 5.36
CA ALA A 60 -6.73 3.80 6.80
C ALA A 60 -6.83 5.20 7.39
N ALA A 61 -7.19 5.30 8.67
CA ALA A 61 -7.10 6.59 9.38
C ALA A 61 -5.65 7.08 9.40
N GLY A 62 -5.44 8.38 9.43
CA GLY A 62 -4.11 8.96 9.39
C GLY A 62 -4.12 10.48 9.49
N THR A 63 -2.93 11.06 9.32
CA THR A 63 -2.71 12.50 9.26
C THR A 63 -2.04 12.84 7.94
N VAL A 64 -2.44 13.93 7.30
CA VAL A 64 -1.80 14.41 6.07
C VAL A 64 -0.37 14.82 6.39
N ALA A 65 0.60 14.15 5.76
CA ALA A 65 2.02 14.43 5.90
C ALA A 65 2.52 15.38 4.82
N PHE A 66 1.92 15.33 3.62
CA PHE A 66 2.30 16.17 2.49
C PHE A 66 1.15 16.32 1.50
N VAL A 67 0.97 17.53 0.98
CA VAL A 67 0.17 17.85 -0.21
C VAL A 67 0.97 18.85 -1.03
N GLY A 68 1.23 18.56 -2.30
CA GLY A 68 1.97 19.47 -3.16
C GLY A 68 2.45 18.80 -4.44
N PHE A 69 3.28 19.51 -5.21
CA PHE A 69 3.87 18.99 -6.44
C PHE A 69 5.21 18.32 -6.18
N VAL A 70 5.43 17.15 -6.79
CA VAL A 70 6.73 16.49 -6.86
C VAL A 70 7.08 16.36 -8.33
N VAL A 71 8.18 17.02 -8.73
CA VAL A 71 8.61 17.18 -10.13
C VAL A 71 7.55 17.88 -10.99
N ASP A 72 6.54 17.15 -11.45
CA ASP A 72 5.56 17.59 -12.45
C ASP A 72 4.11 17.20 -12.10
N ARG A 73 3.89 16.57 -10.94
CA ARG A 73 2.59 15.99 -10.58
C ARG A 73 2.19 16.24 -9.14
N PRO A 74 0.88 16.33 -8.85
CA PRO A 74 0.38 16.48 -7.50
C PRO A 74 0.50 15.16 -6.73
N VAL A 75 0.99 15.23 -5.50
CA VAL A 75 1.19 14.09 -4.61
C VAL A 75 0.54 14.38 -3.26
N LEU A 76 -0.21 13.41 -2.76
CA LEU A 76 -0.72 13.37 -1.38
C LEU A 76 0.01 12.26 -0.63
N THR A 77 0.49 12.53 0.59
CA THR A 77 1.01 11.51 1.50
C THR A 77 0.27 11.55 2.83
N LEU A 78 -0.13 10.37 3.32
CA LEU A 78 -0.75 10.17 4.62
C LEU A 78 0.19 9.39 5.54
N ASP A 79 0.37 9.86 6.77
CA ASP A 79 0.99 9.14 7.86
C ASP A 79 -0.08 8.40 8.67
N HIS A 80 0.04 7.07 8.72
CA HIS A 80 -0.92 6.19 9.39
C HIS A 80 -0.46 5.77 10.79
N GLY A 81 0.67 6.30 11.27
CA GLY A 81 1.31 5.85 12.50
C GLY A 81 2.04 4.51 12.32
N GLY A 82 2.78 4.11 13.36
CA GLY A 82 3.51 2.82 13.36
C GLY A 82 4.50 2.67 12.21
N GLY A 83 5.10 3.78 11.76
CA GLY A 83 6.06 3.80 10.65
C GLY A 83 5.43 3.69 9.26
N LEU A 84 4.10 3.56 9.14
CA LEU A 84 3.42 3.39 7.86
C LEU A 84 3.02 4.72 7.23
N ARG A 85 3.40 4.89 5.96
CA ARG A 85 2.98 6.02 5.13
C ARG A 85 2.46 5.54 3.79
N SER A 86 1.34 6.09 3.33
CA SER A 86 0.84 5.88 1.98
C SER A 86 1.01 7.15 1.15
N SER A 87 1.34 7.00 -0.12
CA SER A 87 1.45 8.10 -1.09
C SER A 87 0.59 7.82 -2.31
N PHE A 88 -0.03 8.87 -2.83
CA PHE A 88 -0.96 8.82 -3.94
C PHE A 88 -0.53 9.84 -4.99
N GLU A 89 -0.31 9.36 -6.21
CA GLU A 89 -0.02 10.23 -7.35
C GLU A 89 -0.70 9.72 -8.62
N PRO A 90 -1.13 10.60 -9.52
CA PRO A 90 -1.25 12.05 -9.34
C PRO A 90 -2.57 12.47 -8.69
N VAL A 91 -2.52 12.95 -7.44
CA VAL A 91 -3.72 13.29 -6.65
C VAL A 91 -3.70 14.73 -6.19
N GLU A 92 -4.69 15.49 -6.67
CA GLU A 92 -4.98 16.84 -6.19
C GLU A 92 -5.88 16.76 -4.95
N SER A 93 -5.55 17.53 -3.92
CA SER A 93 -6.24 17.55 -2.64
C SER A 93 -6.39 18.98 -2.14
N SER A 94 -7.53 19.28 -1.51
CA SER A 94 -7.74 20.53 -0.77
C SER A 94 -7.31 20.42 0.70
N LEU A 95 -6.86 19.26 1.15
CA LEU A 95 -6.34 19.06 2.51
C LEU A 95 -4.98 19.73 2.67
N VAL A 96 -4.60 19.99 3.92
CA VAL A 96 -3.30 20.56 4.28
C VAL A 96 -2.54 19.66 5.24
N PRO A 97 -1.20 19.72 5.29
CA PRO A 97 -0.41 18.99 6.27
C PRO A 97 -0.91 19.22 7.69
N GLY A 98 -1.10 18.13 8.46
CA GLY A 98 -1.67 18.15 9.80
C GLY A 98 -3.16 17.78 9.87
N ASP A 99 -3.89 17.82 8.76
CA ASP A 99 -5.29 17.39 8.72
C ASP A 99 -5.42 15.91 9.07
N ARG A 100 -6.41 15.57 9.90
CA ARG A 100 -6.74 14.18 10.23
C ARG A 100 -7.75 13.64 9.24
N VAL A 101 -7.56 12.39 8.84
CA VAL A 101 -8.47 11.67 7.95
C VAL A 101 -8.88 10.33 8.57
N HIS A 102 -10.10 9.91 8.30
CA HIS A 102 -10.58 8.58 8.66
C HIS A 102 -10.54 7.62 7.46
N ARG A 103 -10.49 6.30 7.73
CA ARG A 103 -10.56 5.27 6.68
C ARG A 103 -11.77 5.49 5.78
N GLY A 104 -11.56 5.43 4.47
CA GLY A 104 -12.61 5.60 3.44
C GLY A 104 -12.98 7.05 3.14
N GLN A 105 -12.49 8.03 3.90
CA GLN A 105 -12.68 9.45 3.60
C GLN A 105 -12.10 9.80 2.23
N VAL A 106 -12.82 10.60 1.43
CA VAL A 106 -12.26 11.15 0.19
C VAL A 106 -11.18 12.16 0.57
N VAL A 107 -9.97 11.94 0.07
CA VAL A 107 -8.79 12.77 0.37
C VAL A 107 -8.29 13.54 -0.83
N GLY A 108 -8.83 13.28 -2.02
CA GLY A 108 -8.46 13.97 -3.23
C GLY A 108 -9.10 13.36 -4.46
N VAL A 109 -8.64 13.83 -5.60
CA VAL A 109 -9.13 13.44 -6.93
C VAL A 109 -7.95 13.16 -7.85
N LEU A 110 -8.07 12.09 -8.62
CA LEU A 110 -7.06 11.69 -9.60
C LEU A 110 -7.01 12.72 -10.74
N ARG A 111 -5.79 13.13 -11.14
CA ARG A 111 -5.55 14.18 -12.13
C ARG A 111 -4.41 13.85 -13.08
N GLY A 112 -4.60 14.10 -14.37
CA GLY A 112 -3.50 14.13 -15.32
C GLY A 112 -3.45 12.94 -16.27
N ARG A 113 -2.35 12.91 -17.03
CA ARG A 113 -1.99 11.84 -17.97
C ARG A 113 -0.79 11.14 -17.36
N ASP A 114 -0.93 9.85 -17.10
CA ASP A 114 0.00 9.13 -16.24
C ASP A 114 0.90 8.24 -17.09
N HIS A 115 1.87 7.60 -16.44
CA HIS A 115 2.74 6.57 -17.02
C HIS A 115 1.98 5.34 -17.54
N CYS A 116 0.67 5.24 -17.32
CA CYS A 116 -0.19 4.11 -17.70
C CYS A 116 -0.77 4.17 -19.14
N GLY A 117 -0.19 4.97 -20.05
CA GLY A 117 -0.55 4.97 -21.47
C GLY A 117 -1.75 5.88 -21.81
N PRO A 118 -2.71 5.47 -22.67
CA PRO A 118 -3.84 6.33 -23.06
C PRO A 118 -4.86 6.57 -21.94
N GLY A 119 -4.78 5.81 -20.84
CA GLY A 119 -5.60 5.98 -19.64
C GLY A 119 -4.91 6.76 -18.52
N THR A 120 -5.61 6.89 -17.40
CA THR A 120 -5.11 7.45 -16.14
C THR A 120 -5.08 6.30 -15.12
N CYS A 121 -4.17 6.33 -14.15
CA CYS A 121 -4.07 5.31 -13.12
C CYS A 121 -3.60 5.95 -11.81
N LEU A 122 -4.12 5.46 -10.69
CA LEU A 122 -3.60 5.88 -9.40
C LEU A 122 -2.33 5.08 -9.08
N HIS A 123 -1.18 5.74 -9.02
CA HIS A 123 -0.01 5.17 -8.38
C HIS A 123 -0.15 5.27 -6.87
N TRP A 124 -0.17 4.11 -6.22
CA TRP A 124 -0.28 3.96 -4.78
C TRP A 124 1.00 3.34 -4.22
N GLY A 125 1.77 4.13 -3.48
CA GLY A 125 2.97 3.69 -2.78
C GLY A 125 2.72 3.52 -1.28
N VAL A 126 3.43 2.58 -0.66
CA VAL A 126 3.45 2.43 0.80
C VAL A 126 4.90 2.29 1.28
N ARG A 127 5.22 3.01 2.35
CA ARG A 127 6.47 2.84 3.10
C ARG A 127 6.19 2.33 4.50
N ARG A 128 7.08 1.48 5.01
CA ARG A 128 7.20 1.09 6.42
C ARG A 128 8.60 1.47 6.89
N ASP A 129 8.69 2.32 7.90
CA ASP A 129 9.96 2.75 8.50
C ASP A 129 10.97 3.31 7.46
N GLY A 130 10.44 3.99 6.44
CA GLY A 130 11.21 4.60 5.36
C GLY A 130 11.47 3.69 4.15
N ASP A 131 11.20 2.39 4.24
CA ASP A 131 11.36 1.43 3.15
C ASP A 131 10.05 1.15 2.42
N TYR A 132 10.12 1.09 1.09
CA TYR A 132 8.95 0.78 0.28
C TYR A 132 8.57 -0.70 0.43
N VAL A 133 7.28 -0.95 0.56
CA VAL A 133 6.69 -2.28 0.70
C VAL A 133 5.51 -2.45 -0.26
N ASN A 134 5.18 -3.70 -0.61
CA ASN A 134 4.04 -3.98 -1.49
C ASN A 134 2.72 -3.51 -0.83
N PRO A 135 1.98 -2.52 -1.40
CA PRO A 135 0.72 -2.04 -0.84
C PRO A 135 -0.38 -3.12 -0.77
N LEU A 136 -0.35 -4.11 -1.66
CA LEU A 136 -1.38 -5.15 -1.77
C LEU A 136 -1.46 -6.05 -0.54
N GLN A 137 -0.38 -6.13 0.25
CA GLN A 137 -0.36 -6.89 1.50
C GLN A 137 -1.32 -6.32 2.56
N PHE A 138 -1.73 -5.05 2.44
CA PHE A 138 -2.58 -4.38 3.43
C PHE A 138 -4.09 -4.52 3.15
N VAL A 139 -4.44 -4.86 1.92
CA VAL A 139 -5.84 -4.96 1.43
C VAL A 139 -6.27 -6.41 1.16
N GLY A 140 -5.51 -7.38 1.64
CA GLY A 140 -5.81 -8.81 1.46
C GLY A 140 -5.76 -9.25 0.00
N ALA A 141 -4.96 -8.59 -0.84
CA ALA A 141 -4.86 -8.87 -2.27
C ALA A 141 -3.66 -9.75 -2.64
N LEU A 142 -2.83 -10.11 -1.67
CA LEU A 142 -1.87 -11.20 -1.86
C LEU A 142 -2.64 -12.51 -1.68
N GLU A 143 -2.80 -13.26 -2.78
CA GLU A 143 -3.31 -14.63 -2.70
C GLU A 143 -2.46 -15.42 -1.68
N PRO A 144 -3.07 -16.33 -0.89
CA PRO A 144 -2.30 -17.20 -0.02
C PRO A 144 -1.25 -17.90 -0.87
N SER A 145 0.01 -17.91 -0.41
CA SER A 145 1.00 -18.80 -1.01
C SER A 145 0.54 -20.24 -0.78
N VAL A 146 -0.12 -20.82 -1.78
CA VAL A 146 -0.45 -22.24 -1.78
C VAL A 146 0.84 -22.99 -2.04
N LEU A 147 1.48 -23.44 -0.96
CA LEU A 147 2.57 -24.40 -1.07
C LEU A 147 2.01 -25.67 -1.68
N LEU A 148 2.40 -25.96 -2.93
CA LEU A 148 2.11 -27.26 -3.52
C LEU A 148 2.79 -28.34 -2.67
N PRO A 149 2.15 -29.49 -2.45
CA PRO A 149 2.80 -30.63 -1.81
C PRO A 149 4.12 -30.91 -2.53
N VAL A 150 5.22 -31.01 -1.77
CA VAL A 150 6.51 -31.41 -2.33
C VAL A 150 6.32 -32.76 -3.02
N PRO A 151 6.54 -32.88 -4.34
CA PRO A 151 6.43 -34.16 -5.05
C PRO A 151 7.28 -35.22 -4.34
N GLU A 152 6.75 -36.43 -4.16
CA GLU A 152 7.44 -37.50 -3.41
C GLU A 152 8.87 -37.78 -3.92
N ARG A 153 9.08 -37.64 -5.23
CA ARG A 153 10.40 -37.72 -5.87
C ARG A 153 11.44 -36.76 -5.29
N LEU A 154 11.03 -35.56 -4.87
CA LEU A 154 11.92 -34.56 -4.25
C LEU A 154 12.09 -34.80 -2.74
N ARG A 155 11.16 -35.52 -2.09
CA ARG A 155 11.31 -35.94 -0.69
C ARG A 155 12.31 -37.09 -0.55
N ALA A 156 12.24 -38.07 -1.46
CA ALA A 156 13.15 -39.22 -1.46
C ALA A 156 14.62 -38.82 -1.68
N ALA A 157 14.87 -37.80 -2.52
CA ALA A 157 16.22 -37.28 -2.76
C ALA A 157 16.81 -36.47 -1.59
N ALA A 158 15.98 -36.07 -0.61
CA ALA A 158 16.41 -35.26 0.53
C ALA A 158 16.65 -36.08 1.81
N GLN A 159 16.38 -37.39 1.80
CA GLN A 159 16.67 -38.25 2.94
C GLN A 159 18.15 -38.70 2.88
N PRO A 160 18.98 -38.40 3.90
CA PRO A 160 20.34 -38.91 3.95
C PRO A 160 20.32 -40.43 4.04
N SER A 161 21.18 -41.10 3.27
CA SER A 161 21.35 -42.55 3.34
C SER A 161 21.84 -42.93 4.73
N SER A 162 20.99 -43.62 5.50
CA SER A 162 21.41 -44.27 6.74
C SER A 162 22.32 -45.44 6.36
N SER A 163 23.54 -45.43 6.89
CA SER A 163 24.46 -46.58 6.89
C SER A 163 24.38 -47.30 8.23
#